data_AF-A0A5Z4I026-F1
#
_entry.id   AF-A0A5Z4I026-F1
#
_cell.length_a   1.000
_cell.length_b   1.000
_cell.length_c   1.000
_cell.angle_alpha   90.00
_cell.angle_beta   90.00
_cell.angle_gamma   90.00
#
_symmetry.space_group_name_H-M   'P 1'
#
loop_
_entity.id
_entity.type
_entity.pdbx_description
1 polymer ?
#
loop_
_entity_poly.entity_id
_entity_poly.type
_entity_poly.pdbx_seq_one_letter_code
_entity_poly.pdbx_strand_id
1 'polypeptide(L)'
;MSETYEIYTPDGLTLDVEKDTNKILFKENIKPTGNYTEEYSKAVFKSYYIMKNSPYKDYQPKYLDPNFYTGKASTLLEFTEWQSIYLKDPIKGSIAPWTKAEKAYYKSLKTKRERYKYLTIRSGIRST
;
A
#
# COMPACT_ATOMS: atom_id res chain seq x y z
N MET A 1 41.43 -8.78 0.14
CA MET A 1 40.07 -8.41 0.57
C MET A 1 39.19 -8.52 -0.66
N SER A 2 38.05 -9.22 -0.59
CA SER A 2 37.07 -9.18 -1.68
C SER A 2 36.54 -7.75 -1.80
N GLU A 3 36.41 -7.24 -3.02
CA GLU A 3 35.75 -5.97 -3.24
C GLU A 3 34.27 -6.11 -2.91
N THR A 4 33.70 -5.13 -2.21
CA THR A 4 32.28 -5.08 -1.88
C THR A 4 31.62 -3.86 -2.51
N TYR A 5 30.31 -3.96 -2.76
CA TYR A 5 29.46 -2.84 -3.15
C TYR A 5 28.18 -2.83 -2.32
N GLU A 6 27.59 -1.66 -2.15
CA GLU A 6 26.35 -1.49 -1.38
C GLU A 6 25.13 -1.56 -2.31
N ILE A 7 24.08 -2.25 -1.84
CA ILE A 7 22.73 -2.12 -2.40
C ILE A 7 21.79 -1.53 -1.37
N TYR A 8 20.88 -0.68 -1.84
CA TYR A 8 19.79 -0.12 -1.03
C TYR A 8 18.53 -0.90 -1.34
N THR A 9 17.93 -1.52 -0.33
CA THR A 9 16.69 -2.30 -0.49
C THR A 9 15.46 -1.39 -0.39
N PRO A 10 14.29 -1.83 -0.90
CA PRO A 10 13.06 -1.01 -0.87
C PRO A 10 12.57 -0.61 0.53
N ASP A 11 12.94 -1.36 1.57
CA ASP A 11 12.65 -1.06 2.98
C ASP A 11 13.67 -0.09 3.61
N GLY A 12 14.64 0.41 2.84
CA GLY A 12 15.61 1.41 3.27
C GLY A 12 16.85 0.85 3.98
N LEU A 13 17.07 -0.47 3.94
CA LEU A 13 18.29 -1.08 4.47
C LEU A 13 19.42 -0.99 3.43
N THR A 14 20.64 -0.81 3.94
CA THR A 14 21.87 -0.94 3.14
C THR A 14 22.47 -2.31 3.38
N LEU A 15 22.76 -3.04 2.30
CA LEU A 15 23.36 -4.36 2.34
C LEU A 15 24.71 -4.35 1.63
N ASP A 16 25.72 -4.91 2.28
CA ASP A 16 27.05 -5.12 1.69
C ASP A 16 27.04 -6.39 0.84
N VAL A 17 27.54 -6.32 -0.38
CA VAL A 17 27.54 -7.44 -1.33
C VAL A 17 28.95 -7.70 -1.85
N GLU A 18 29.39 -8.95 -1.83
CA GLU A 18 30.64 -9.36 -2.49
C GLU A 18 30.52 -9.23 -4.01
N LYS A 19 31.49 -8.53 -4.63
CA LYS A 19 31.47 -8.24 -6.07
C LYS A 19 31.56 -9.49 -6.95
N ASP A 20 32.35 -10.49 -6.52
CA ASP A 20 32.62 -11.67 -7.34
C ASP A 20 31.50 -12.71 -7.29
N THR A 21 30.83 -12.83 -6.14
CA THR A 21 29.86 -13.90 -5.88
C THR A 21 28.42 -13.40 -5.79
N ASN A 22 28.21 -12.08 -5.72
CA ASN A 22 26.95 -11.45 -5.36
C ASN A 22 26.35 -11.98 -4.04
N LYS A 23 27.19 -12.46 -3.12
CA LYS A 23 26.74 -12.89 -1.80
C LYS A 23 26.51 -11.67 -0.92
N ILE A 24 25.34 -11.64 -0.30
CA ILE A 24 24.98 -10.61 0.68
C ILE A 24 25.69 -10.91 1.99
N LEU A 25 26.44 -9.94 2.49
CA LEU A 25 27.15 -9.99 3.76
C LEU A 25 26.24 -9.42 4.85
N PHE A 26 25.90 -10.25 5.83
CA PHE A 26 25.13 -9.83 6.99
C PHE A 26 26.08 -9.55 8.15
N LYS A 27 25.87 -8.42 8.82
CA LYS A 27 26.46 -8.18 10.14
C LYS A 27 25.77 -9.10 11.15
N GLU A 28 26.51 -9.61 12.13
CA GLU A 28 25.96 -10.51 13.14
C GLU A 28 24.73 -9.87 13.80
N ASN A 29 23.59 -10.58 13.74
CA ASN A 29 22.38 -10.14 14.39
C ASN A 29 22.51 -10.38 15.90
N ILE A 30 22.20 -9.34 16.70
CA ILE A 30 22.12 -9.44 18.18
C ILE A 30 21.06 -10.47 18.62
N LYS A 31 20.12 -10.83 17.73
CA LYS A 31 19.05 -11.80 17.98
C LYS A 31 19.18 -13.01 17.06
N PRO A 32 18.81 -14.22 17.54
CA PRO A 32 18.79 -15.41 16.70
C PRO A 32 17.83 -15.18 15.53
N THR A 33 18.37 -15.26 14.32
CA THR A 33 17.63 -15.17 13.06
C THR A 33 17.68 -16.52 12.38
N GLY A 34 16.67 -16.82 11.56
CA GLY A 34 16.61 -18.08 10.81
C GLY A 34 17.79 -18.21 9.84
N ASN A 35 18.02 -19.44 9.36
CA ASN A 35 19.05 -19.68 8.36
C ASN A 35 18.74 -18.94 7.07
N TYR A 36 19.74 -18.23 6.55
CA TYR A 36 19.67 -17.61 5.24
C TYR A 36 19.61 -18.68 4.14
N THR A 37 18.80 -18.46 3.10
CA THR A 37 18.70 -19.34 1.94
C THR A 37 18.96 -18.56 0.65
N GLU A 38 19.39 -19.27 -0.39
CA GLU A 38 19.67 -18.68 -1.71
C GLU A 38 18.45 -17.98 -2.32
N GLU A 39 17.24 -18.47 -2.02
CA GLU A 39 15.98 -17.87 -2.46
C GLU A 39 15.80 -16.46 -1.89
N TYR A 40 16.23 -16.20 -0.65
CA TYR A 40 16.18 -14.85 -0.08
C TYR A 40 17.11 -13.90 -0.84
N SER A 41 18.33 -14.33 -1.21
CA SER A 41 19.23 -13.51 -2.04
C SER A 41 18.57 -13.15 -3.36
N LYS A 42 18.01 -14.15 -4.05
CA LYS A 42 17.34 -13.96 -5.34
C LYS A 42 16.17 -12.98 -5.23
N ALA A 43 15.39 -13.08 -4.16
CA ALA A 43 14.29 -12.15 -3.90
C ALA A 43 14.80 -10.72 -3.70
N VAL A 44 15.84 -10.51 -2.88
CA VAL A 44 16.44 -9.19 -2.61
C VAL A 44 17.01 -8.56 -3.87
N PHE A 45 17.76 -9.31 -4.68
CA PHE A 45 18.28 -8.76 -5.94
C PHE A 45 17.16 -8.46 -6.93
N LYS A 46 16.15 -9.34 -7.03
CA LYS A 46 15.00 -9.08 -7.91
C LYS A 46 14.27 -7.80 -7.52
N SER A 47 14.02 -7.57 -6.24
CA SER A 47 13.38 -6.34 -5.77
C SER A 47 14.28 -5.11 -5.96
N TYR A 48 15.59 -5.23 -5.73
CA TYR A 48 16.57 -4.18 -6.07
C TYR A 48 16.52 -3.80 -7.56
N TYR A 49 16.52 -4.78 -8.47
CA TYR A 49 16.44 -4.55 -9.91
C TYR A 49 15.11 -3.92 -10.33
N ILE A 50 13.99 -4.36 -9.75
CA ILE A 50 12.68 -3.73 -9.99
C ILE A 50 12.70 -2.27 -9.55
N MET A 51 13.25 -1.98 -8.38
CA MET A 51 13.35 -0.62 -7.85
C MET A 51 14.20 0.27 -8.76
N LYS A 52 15.39 -0.20 -9.18
CA LYS A 52 16.30 0.58 -10.05
C LYS A 52 15.76 0.79 -11.47
N ASN A 53 14.97 -0.15 -11.98
CA ASN A 53 14.38 -0.09 -13.32
C ASN A 53 12.91 0.36 -13.32
N SER A 54 12.37 0.79 -12.18
CA SER A 54 11.00 1.26 -12.08
C SER A 54 10.80 2.50 -12.97
N PRO A 55 9.67 2.61 -13.70
CA PRO A 55 9.32 3.85 -14.40
C PRO A 55 9.17 5.04 -13.43
N TYR A 56 9.05 4.78 -12.14
CA TYR A 56 8.90 5.77 -11.07
C TYR A 56 10.17 5.95 -10.23
N LYS A 57 11.34 5.45 -10.67
CA LYS A 57 12.59 5.55 -9.89
C LYS A 57 12.98 6.99 -9.52
N ASP A 58 12.62 7.95 -10.38
CA ASP A 58 12.91 9.37 -10.22
C ASP A 58 11.68 10.17 -9.73
N TYR A 59 10.64 9.47 -9.26
CA TYR A 59 9.44 10.12 -8.77
C TYR A 59 9.76 11.00 -7.57
N GLN A 60 9.46 12.30 -7.69
CA GLN A 60 9.50 13.24 -6.60
C GLN A 60 8.09 13.40 -6.03
N PRO A 61 7.90 13.17 -4.71
CA PRO A 61 6.60 13.37 -4.09
C PRO A 61 6.19 14.84 -4.22
N LYS A 62 4.98 15.09 -4.73
CA LYS A 62 4.36 16.40 -4.67
C LYS A 62 3.76 16.61 -3.30
N TYR A 63 4.24 17.61 -2.58
CA TYR A 63 3.68 18.02 -1.29
C TYR A 63 2.66 19.15 -1.48
N LEU A 64 1.68 19.20 -0.57
CA LEU A 64 0.72 20.30 -0.51
C LEU A 64 1.45 21.59 -0.12
N ASP A 65 1.44 22.56 -1.02
CA ASP A 65 1.75 23.95 -0.73
C ASP A 65 0.43 24.72 -0.69
N PRO A 66 0.02 25.27 0.46
CA PRO A 66 -1.27 25.96 0.58
C PRO A 66 -1.28 27.34 -0.09
N ASN A 67 -0.15 27.85 -0.57
CA ASN A 67 -0.04 29.21 -1.09
C ASN A 67 -0.07 29.25 -2.63
N PHE A 68 -0.56 30.37 -3.17
CA PHE A 68 -0.46 30.68 -4.60
C PHE A 68 0.71 31.62 -4.87
N TYR A 69 1.47 31.33 -5.91
CA TYR A 69 2.53 32.20 -6.40
C TYR A 69 2.27 32.54 -7.86
N THR A 70 2.27 33.83 -8.18
CA THR A 70 2.05 34.32 -9.53
C THR A 70 3.05 33.69 -10.52
N GLY A 71 2.55 33.07 -11.59
CA GLY A 71 3.36 32.45 -12.63
C GLY A 71 3.91 31.06 -12.31
N LYS A 72 3.53 30.44 -11.18
CA LYS A 72 3.91 29.06 -10.84
C LYS A 72 2.69 28.13 -10.80
N ALA A 73 2.90 26.88 -11.18
CA ALA A 73 1.92 25.82 -10.94
C ALA A 73 1.73 25.62 -9.42
N SER A 74 0.48 25.46 -8.97
CA SER A 74 0.14 25.28 -7.57
C SER A 74 -0.24 23.83 -7.29
N THR A 75 0.37 23.22 -6.27
CA THR A 75 -0.02 21.88 -5.82
C THR A 75 -1.35 21.91 -5.06
N LEU A 76 -1.79 23.07 -4.55
CA LEU A 76 -3.09 23.21 -3.90
C LEU A 76 -4.25 22.79 -4.82
N LEU A 77 -4.19 23.12 -6.11
CA LEU A 77 -5.25 22.76 -7.06
C LEU A 77 -5.37 21.24 -7.23
N GLU A 78 -4.24 20.56 -7.46
CA GLU A 78 -4.21 19.09 -7.54
C GLU A 78 -4.78 18.48 -6.25
N PHE A 79 -4.29 18.91 -5.09
CA PHE A 79 -4.78 18.39 -3.81
C PHE A 79 -6.27 18.69 -3.55
N THR A 80 -6.79 19.82 -4.03
CA THR A 80 -8.21 20.18 -3.91
C THR A 80 -9.08 19.24 -4.75
N GLU A 81 -8.64 18.88 -5.96
CA GLU A 81 -9.34 17.89 -6.79
C GLU A 81 -9.39 16.52 -6.08
N TRP A 82 -8.26 16.06 -5.55
CA TRP A 82 -8.20 14.82 -4.75
C TRP A 82 -9.11 14.89 -3.52
N GLN A 83 -9.07 16.01 -2.80
CA GLN A 83 -9.94 16.25 -1.65
C GLN A 83 -11.42 16.20 -2.05
N SER A 84 -11.78 16.75 -3.21
CA SER A 84 -13.16 16.74 -3.71
C SER A 84 -13.68 15.33 -3.99
N ILE A 85 -12.80 14.40 -4.41
CA ILE A 85 -13.14 12.98 -4.57
C ILE A 85 -13.37 12.34 -3.20
N TYR A 86 -12.49 12.61 -2.23
CA TYR A 86 -12.57 12.01 -0.89
C TYR A 86 -13.75 12.54 -0.07
N LEU A 87 -14.02 13.84 -0.18
CA LEU A 87 -15.14 14.52 0.48
C LEU A 87 -16.44 14.42 -0.32
N LYS A 88 -16.42 13.78 -1.49
CA LYS A 88 -17.63 13.50 -2.24
C LYS A 88 -18.52 12.65 -1.34
N ASP A 89 -19.69 13.19 -1.00
CA ASP A 89 -20.71 12.43 -0.29
C ASP A 89 -20.86 11.06 -1.00
N PRO A 90 -20.85 9.94 -0.26
CA PRO A 90 -21.18 8.66 -0.87
C PRO A 90 -22.54 8.83 -1.52
N ILE A 91 -22.73 8.31 -2.74
CA ILE A 91 -23.96 8.51 -3.54
C ILE A 91 -25.19 8.34 -2.61
N LYS A 92 -25.78 9.47 -2.19
CA LYS A 92 -26.86 9.49 -1.21
C LYS A 92 -28.09 8.94 -1.93
N GLY A 93 -28.55 7.77 -1.48
CA GLY A 93 -29.58 6.97 -2.18
C GLY A 93 -29.11 5.61 -2.70
N SER A 94 -27.82 5.26 -2.61
CA SER A 94 -27.31 3.94 -3.06
C SER A 94 -27.85 2.76 -2.26
N ILE A 95 -28.22 3.01 -0.99
CA ILE A 95 -28.88 2.03 -0.14
C ILE A 95 -30.24 2.63 0.19
N ALA A 96 -31.28 2.11 -0.47
CA ALA A 96 -32.64 2.51 -0.18
C ALA A 96 -32.96 2.36 1.33
N PRO A 97 -33.78 3.27 1.91
CA PRO A 97 -34.24 3.11 3.29
C PRO A 97 -34.88 1.72 3.45
N TRP A 98 -34.64 1.09 4.61
CA TRP A 98 -35.15 -0.25 4.83
C TRP A 98 -36.68 -0.25 4.88
N THR A 99 -37.28 -1.11 4.06
CA THR A 99 -38.71 -1.40 4.11
C THR A 99 -39.08 -2.03 5.45
N LYS A 100 -40.37 -1.97 5.82
CA LYS A 100 -40.87 -2.59 7.05
C LYS A 100 -40.59 -4.10 7.08
N ALA A 101 -40.68 -4.77 5.93
CA ALA A 101 -40.39 -6.20 5.77
C ALA A 101 -38.89 -6.51 5.97
N GLU A 102 -37.99 -5.72 5.38
CA GLU A 102 -36.54 -5.90 5.55
C GLU A 102 -36.12 -5.72 7.01
N LYS A 103 -36.68 -4.73 7.71
CA LYS A 103 -36.44 -4.54 9.16
C LYS A 103 -36.92 -5.73 9.97
N ALA A 104 -38.10 -6.27 9.66
CA ALA A 104 -38.64 -7.46 10.34
C ALA A 104 -37.79 -8.70 10.06
N TYR A 105 -37.39 -8.92 8.81
CA TYR A 105 -36.54 -10.04 8.40
C TYR A 105 -35.18 -10.01 9.10
N TYR A 106 -34.47 -8.88 9.07
CA TYR A 106 -33.19 -8.74 9.76
C TYR A 106 -33.29 -8.99 11.27
N LYS A 107 -34.36 -8.50 11.91
CA LYS A 107 -34.61 -8.73 13.35
C LYS A 107 -34.92 -10.20 13.66
N SER A 108 -35.44 -10.96 12.69
CA SER A 108 -35.73 -12.39 12.86
C SER A 108 -34.49 -13.29 12.79
N LEU A 109 -33.36 -12.80 12.26
CA LEU A 109 -32.10 -13.54 12.16
C LEU A 109 -31.51 -13.80 13.55
N LYS A 110 -31.17 -15.06 13.83
CA LYS A 110 -30.80 -15.52 15.18
C LYS A 110 -29.35 -15.19 15.52
N THR A 111 -28.44 -15.39 14.58
CA THR A 111 -26.99 -15.29 14.83
C THR A 111 -26.38 -14.00 14.31
N LYS A 112 -25.24 -13.60 14.90
CA LYS A 112 -24.43 -12.46 14.43
C LYS A 112 -23.94 -12.68 13.00
N ARG A 113 -23.62 -13.92 12.63
CA ARG A 113 -23.14 -14.28 11.28
C ARG A 113 -24.20 -14.09 10.21
N GLU A 114 -25.45 -14.46 10.48
CA GLU A 114 -26.57 -14.26 9.55
C GLU A 114 -26.84 -12.77 9.32
N ARG A 115 -26.87 -11.98 10.41
CA ARG A 115 -27.05 -10.52 10.33
C ARG A 115 -25.93 -9.87 9.53
N TYR A 116 -24.68 -10.28 9.75
CA TYR A 116 -23.53 -9.79 9.00
C TYR A 116 -23.64 -10.10 7.49
N LYS A 117 -23.93 -11.36 7.12
CA LYS A 117 -24.13 -11.76 5.72
C LYS A 117 -25.21 -10.92 5.02
N TYR A 118 -26.34 -10.70 5.71
CA TYR A 118 -27.44 -9.88 5.17
C TYR A 118 -27.00 -8.44 4.90
N LEU A 119 -26.26 -7.83 5.83
CA LEU A 119 -25.74 -6.46 5.66
C LEU A 119 -24.75 -6.37 4.49
N THR A 120 -23.85 -7.34 4.34
CA THR A 120 -22.88 -7.38 3.24
C THR A 120 -23.57 -7.48 1.87
N ILE A 121 -24.58 -8.34 1.74
CA ILE A 121 -25.36 -8.46 0.50
C ILE A 121 -26.10 -7.15 0.22
N ARG A 122 -26.72 -6.56 1.24
CA ARG A 122 -27.48 -5.31 1.12
C ARG A 122 -26.62 -4.10 0.78
N SER A 123 -25.39 -4.02 1.27
CA SER A 123 -24.49 -2.91 0.98
C SER A 123 -23.91 -2.94 -0.44
N GLY A 124 -24.17 -4.01 -1.20
CA GLY A 124 -23.62 -4.17 -2.55
C GLY A 124 -22.11 -4.42 -2.58
N ILE A 125 -21.48 -4.67 -1.43
CA ILE A 125 -20.04 -4.97 -1.34
C ILE A 125 -19.82 -6.35 -1.97
N ARG A 126 -19.15 -6.36 -3.12
CA ARG A 126 -18.65 -7.59 -3.76
C ARG A 126 -17.15 -7.66 -3.49
N SER A 127 -16.68 -8.81 -3.01
CA SER A 127 -15.25 -9.12 -3.07
C SER A 127 -14.93 -9.36 -4.54
N THR A 128 -14.15 -8.47 -5.15
CA THR A 128 -13.47 -8.75 -6.42
C THR A 128 -12.32 -9.71 -6.19
#